data_AF-A0A849PLL5-F1
#
_entry.id   AF-A0A849PLL5-F1
#
_cell.length_a   1.000
_cell.length_b   1.000
_cell.length_c   1.000
_cell.angle_alpha   90.00
_cell.angle_beta   90.00
_cell.angle_gamma   90.00
#
_symmetry.space_group_name_H-M   'P 1'
#
loop_
_entity.id
_entity.type
_entity.pdbx_description
1 polymer ?
#
loop_
_entity_poly.entity_id
_entity_poly.type
_entity_poly.pdbx_seq_one_letter_code
_entity_poly.pdbx_strand_id
1 'polypeptide(L)'
;MGSRSTRTAHSRIFSNADAVSTVVSFMLLFGLLLSVIIFVRVQYVPLWTADVEARHADDVFVDFSAIPGNIDNLVFANGSVAVSQQRIRLGSGSIPIIAPGISYGTLGVVPDEGHFTVEAEVWTVNITRNNTDSRLENGSVNITNISSISSFYIYIDEIKYNTESPGDVRIRVTNQGNQSGLAEIKTGDKKHLNISIWNDNDDKVIEELPINDDDSVIERYKIDLLSPCYGFDMVLAEAEAEVLTDADAPHYNLTITNSTSLNGSRIRYEIAYNEYNRTLVSYTKTSNGTMMYESRNRHFLNQKFIYQNGAVFLCQQPAVTIRTAPGVLIRDYRNYTRVLLPMISVGTGRHRIPMITGSGVEELQIELKHADYITFADGNNTESVSIIITPPEGDEEFRENYLREWADYFDAAVDGTSVDANPEWPPDGSYTNTTITLTGNIHLELKDIDVEGRIASISQLE
;
A
#
# COMPACT_ATOMS: atom_id res chain seq x y z
N MET A 1 38.65 92.42 82.60
CA MET A 1 38.02 91.74 83.76
C MET A 1 36.62 91.35 83.31
N GLY A 2 36.42 90.14 82.82
CA GLY A 2 35.87 89.01 83.59
C GLY A 2 34.35 88.96 83.34
N SER A 3 33.66 87.87 83.02
CA SER A 3 33.95 86.44 83.01
C SER A 3 32.89 85.75 82.11
N ARG A 4 33.25 84.54 81.65
CA ARG A 4 32.57 83.55 80.77
C ARG A 4 31.06 83.36 81.05
N SER A 5 30.22 83.28 79.99
CA SER A 5 29.80 82.05 79.26
C SER A 5 29.24 80.97 80.19
N THR A 6 27.94 80.62 80.12
CA THR A 6 27.45 79.63 79.15
C THR A 6 26.00 79.90 78.69
N ARG A 7 25.79 80.04 77.37
CA ARG A 7 24.49 79.90 76.72
C ARG A 7 24.25 78.42 76.45
N THR A 8 23.37 77.78 77.21
CA THR A 8 22.86 76.44 76.90
C THR A 8 21.93 76.55 75.71
N ALA A 9 22.44 76.24 74.52
CA ALA A 9 21.63 76.02 73.33
C ALA A 9 20.89 74.70 73.50
N HIS A 10 19.60 74.75 73.82
CA HIS A 10 18.71 73.61 73.62
C HIS A 10 18.61 73.36 72.11
N SER A 11 19.31 72.34 71.60
CA SER A 11 18.99 71.80 70.28
C SER A 11 17.63 71.12 70.38
N ARG A 12 16.59 71.81 69.91
CA ARG A 12 15.33 71.14 69.56
C ARG A 12 15.63 70.29 68.33
N ILE A 13 15.88 69.00 68.55
CA ILE A 13 15.82 67.99 67.50
C ILE A 13 14.34 67.91 67.12
N PHE A 14 13.94 68.64 66.08
CA PHE A 14 12.69 68.37 65.40
C PHE A 14 12.80 66.99 64.77
N SER A 15 12.10 65.99 65.32
CA SER A 15 11.86 64.73 64.62
C SER A 15 11.05 65.08 63.37
N ASN A 16 11.67 64.97 62.20
CA ASN A 16 11.03 65.25 60.93
C ASN A 16 10.04 64.10 60.61
N ALA A 17 8.85 64.15 61.22
CA ALA A 17 7.82 63.12 61.11
C ALA A 17 7.40 62.87 59.64
N ASP A 18 7.56 63.87 58.78
CA ASP A 18 7.32 63.78 57.34
C ASP A 18 8.26 62.78 56.65
N ALA A 19 9.53 62.70 57.08
CA ALA A 19 10.49 61.74 56.53
C ALA A 19 10.13 60.30 56.94
N VAL A 20 9.67 60.09 58.18
CA VAL A 20 9.25 58.78 58.67
C VAL A 20 7.94 58.33 57.99
N SER A 21 6.97 59.24 57.83
CA SER A 21 5.70 58.97 57.15
C SER A 21 5.90 58.57 55.68
N THR A 22 6.81 59.25 54.98
CA THR A 22 7.15 58.93 53.58
C THR A 22 7.77 57.54 53.46
N VAL A 23 8.70 57.19 54.36
CA VAL A 23 9.34 55.86 54.38
C VAL A 23 8.34 54.76 54.70
N VAL A 24 7.47 54.96 55.71
CA VAL A 24 6.44 53.98 56.08
C VAL A 24 5.43 53.77 54.95
N SER A 25 5.00 54.84 54.29
CA SER A 25 4.10 54.78 53.14
C SER A 25 4.74 54.01 51.97
N PHE A 26 6.01 54.27 51.69
CA PHE A 26 6.76 53.52 50.68
C PHE A 26 6.90 52.04 51.04
N MET A 27 7.21 51.72 52.29
CA MET A 27 7.32 50.32 52.76
C MET A 27 6.00 49.56 52.63
N LEU A 28 4.87 50.18 52.99
CA LEU A 28 3.55 49.57 52.83
C LEU A 28 3.17 49.38 51.37
N LEU A 29 3.42 50.39 50.52
CA LEU A 29 3.14 50.31 49.09
C LEU A 29 4.02 49.26 48.40
N PHE A 30 5.30 49.19 48.79
CA PHE A 30 6.22 48.17 48.29
C PHE A 30 5.84 46.76 48.76
N GLY A 31 5.43 46.61 50.03
CA GLY A 31 4.92 45.35 50.56
C GLY A 31 3.66 44.88 49.82
N LEU A 32 2.71 45.80 49.59
CA LEU A 32 1.51 45.52 48.80
C LEU A 32 1.85 45.12 47.37
N LEU A 33 2.75 45.86 46.71
CA LEU A 33 3.20 45.56 45.35
C LEU A 33 3.84 44.16 45.27
N LEU A 34 4.72 43.83 46.23
CA LEU A 34 5.33 42.50 46.32
C LEU A 34 4.28 41.42 46.52
N SER A 35 3.30 41.62 47.40
CA SER A 35 2.20 40.67 47.60
C SER A 35 1.40 40.42 46.34
N VAL A 36 1.07 41.47 45.58
CA VAL A 36 0.37 41.34 44.30
C VAL A 36 1.20 40.57 43.28
N ILE A 37 2.50 40.89 43.16
CA ILE A 37 3.40 40.19 42.23
C ILE A 37 3.52 38.70 42.58
N ILE A 38 3.66 38.37 43.86
CA ILE A 38 3.73 36.98 44.33
C ILE A 38 2.40 36.26 44.06
N PHE A 39 1.27 36.90 44.33
CA PHE A 39 -0.05 36.33 44.06
C PHE A 39 -0.25 36.02 42.58
N VAL A 40 0.12 36.97 41.69
CA VAL A 40 0.09 36.76 40.23
C VAL A 40 0.99 35.60 39.82
N ARG A 41 2.21 35.51 40.36
CA ARG A 41 3.15 34.43 40.05
C ARG A 41 2.69 33.04 40.52
N VAL A 42 2.02 32.94 41.65
CA VAL A 42 1.60 31.64 42.20
C VAL A 42 0.29 31.17 41.57
N GLN A 43 -0.64 32.08 41.29
CA GLN A 43 -2.00 31.71 40.87
C GLN A 43 -2.21 31.81 39.35
N TYR A 44 -1.71 32.86 38.70
CA TYR A 44 -2.06 33.13 37.30
C TYR A 44 -1.01 32.61 36.31
N VAL A 45 0.28 32.69 36.65
CA VAL A 45 1.36 32.23 35.76
C VAL A 45 1.23 30.75 35.37
N PRO A 46 0.96 29.81 36.30
CA PRO A 46 0.78 28.41 35.92
C PRO A 46 -0.38 28.22 34.94
N LEU A 47 -1.50 28.92 35.17
CA LEU A 47 -2.69 28.85 34.31
C LEU A 47 -2.41 29.40 32.91
N TRP A 48 -1.73 30.54 32.82
CA TRP A 48 -1.35 31.12 31.52
C TRP A 48 -0.33 30.24 30.79
N THR A 49 0.59 29.60 31.51
CA THR A 49 1.56 28.70 30.91
C THR A 49 0.90 27.43 30.40
N ALA A 50 -0.06 26.85 31.15
CA ALA A 50 -0.84 25.70 30.70
C ALA A 50 -1.64 26.02 29.42
N ASP A 51 -2.23 27.21 29.32
CA ASP A 51 -2.95 27.67 28.12
C ASP A 51 -2.01 27.84 26.91
N VAL A 52 -0.79 28.34 27.12
CA VAL A 52 0.24 28.43 26.06
C VAL A 52 0.75 27.05 25.63
N GLU A 53 0.97 26.13 26.57
CA GLU A 53 1.37 24.74 26.28
C GLU A 53 0.24 23.95 25.58
N ALA A 54 -1.02 24.20 25.93
CA ALA A 54 -2.18 23.60 25.25
C ALA A 54 -2.29 24.06 23.80
N ARG A 55 -2.18 25.37 23.53
CA ARG A 55 -2.17 25.89 22.14
C ARG A 55 -1.00 25.35 21.34
N HIS A 56 0.18 25.25 21.96
CA HIS A 56 1.34 24.65 21.32
C HIS A 56 1.09 23.19 20.93
N ALA A 57 0.38 22.43 21.77
CA ALA A 57 0.02 21.06 21.45
C ALA A 57 -0.95 20.96 20.25
N ASP A 58 -1.90 21.89 20.14
CA ASP A 58 -2.79 21.99 18.97
C ASP A 58 -2.01 22.34 17.69
N ASP A 59 -1.05 23.27 17.77
CA ASP A 59 -0.19 23.64 16.64
C ASP A 59 0.64 22.43 16.16
N VAL A 60 1.25 21.69 17.09
CA VAL A 60 2.02 20.48 16.75
C VAL A 60 1.13 19.40 16.15
N PHE A 61 -0.11 19.24 16.64
CA PHE A 61 -1.06 18.30 16.05
C PHE A 61 -1.35 18.65 14.59
N VAL A 62 -1.61 19.93 14.28
CA VAL A 62 -1.83 20.39 12.91
C VAL A 62 -0.62 20.06 12.04
N ASP A 63 0.60 20.33 12.52
CA ASP A 63 1.84 20.04 11.79
C ASP A 63 2.03 18.53 11.52
N PHE A 64 1.74 17.68 12.52
CA PHE A 64 1.86 16.22 12.38
C PHE A 64 0.78 15.64 11.47
N SER A 65 -0.45 16.14 11.56
CA SER A 65 -1.59 15.69 10.75
C SER A 65 -1.41 15.95 9.25
N ALA A 66 -0.51 16.88 8.88
CA ALA A 66 -0.16 17.18 7.51
C ALA A 66 0.83 16.17 6.89
N ILE A 67 1.52 15.35 7.69
CA ILE A 67 2.55 14.41 7.22
C ILE A 67 2.02 13.42 6.18
N PRO A 68 0.88 12.73 6.38
CA PRO A 68 0.35 11.80 5.37
C PRO A 68 0.10 12.49 4.02
N GLY A 69 -0.54 13.66 4.01
CA GLY A 69 -0.80 14.42 2.78
C GLY A 69 0.47 14.94 2.10
N ASN A 70 1.49 15.29 2.89
CA ASN A 70 2.81 15.65 2.37
C ASN A 70 3.49 14.46 1.66
N ILE A 71 3.38 13.25 2.21
CA ILE A 71 3.90 12.04 1.56
C ILE A 71 3.15 11.75 0.27
N ASP A 72 1.81 11.87 0.26
CA ASP A 72 1.02 11.69 -0.97
C ASP A 72 1.41 12.69 -2.06
N ASN A 73 1.64 13.96 -1.72
CA ASN A 73 2.14 14.97 -2.65
C ASN A 73 3.51 14.59 -3.25
N LEU A 74 4.40 13.97 -2.47
CA LEU A 74 5.68 13.47 -2.98
C LEU A 74 5.48 12.30 -3.96
N VAL A 75 4.54 11.39 -3.66
CA VAL A 75 4.18 10.29 -4.57
C VAL A 75 3.58 10.82 -5.88
N PHE A 76 2.75 11.86 -5.83
CA PHE A 76 2.25 12.50 -7.05
C PHE A 76 3.34 13.19 -7.87
N ALA A 77 4.37 13.73 -7.20
CA ALA A 77 5.53 14.36 -7.83
C ALA A 77 6.65 13.36 -8.21
N ASN A 78 6.39 12.05 -8.15
CA ASN A 78 7.37 11.00 -8.41
C ASN A 78 8.09 11.21 -9.76
N GLY A 79 9.42 11.04 -9.75
CA GLY A 79 10.30 11.39 -10.87
C GLY A 79 10.92 12.79 -10.79
N SER A 80 10.52 13.62 -9.82
CA SER A 80 11.18 14.90 -9.50
C SER A 80 12.00 14.80 -8.21
N VAL A 81 13.06 15.60 -8.07
CA VAL A 81 13.80 15.74 -6.80
C VAL A 81 13.00 16.65 -5.85
N ALA A 82 11.87 16.13 -5.36
CA ALA A 82 11.00 16.81 -4.42
C ALA A 82 11.32 16.39 -2.98
N VAL A 83 11.42 17.37 -2.08
CA VAL A 83 11.58 17.17 -0.64
C VAL A 83 10.48 17.95 0.04
N SER A 84 9.68 17.30 0.87
CA SER A 84 8.72 17.98 1.74
C SER A 84 9.47 18.54 2.95
N GLN A 85 9.12 19.75 3.38
CA GLN A 85 9.73 20.43 4.52
C GLN A 85 8.62 20.86 5.47
N GLN A 86 8.48 20.16 6.59
CA GLN A 86 7.54 20.50 7.65
C GLN A 86 8.30 21.15 8.81
N ARG A 87 7.89 22.34 9.23
CA ARG A 87 8.45 22.99 10.41
C ARG A 87 7.62 22.60 11.60
N ILE A 88 8.27 22.10 12.65
CA ILE A 88 7.63 21.67 13.88
C ILE A 88 8.28 22.42 15.02
N ARG A 89 7.46 23.12 15.80
CA ARG A 89 7.92 23.77 17.02
C ARG A 89 8.04 22.73 18.12
N LEU A 90 9.19 22.67 18.81
CA LEU A 90 9.40 21.66 19.85
C LEU A 90 8.81 22.05 21.19
N GLY A 91 8.77 23.35 21.52
CA GLY A 91 8.27 23.85 22.80
C GLY A 91 7.49 25.15 22.67
N SER A 92 6.66 25.44 23.68
CA SER A 92 5.62 26.47 23.64
C SER A 92 6.14 27.91 23.73
N GLY A 93 7.46 28.13 23.72
CA GLY A 93 8.08 29.45 23.91
C GLY A 93 8.01 29.93 25.36
N SER A 94 8.32 31.22 25.58
CA SER A 94 8.30 31.84 26.92
C SER A 94 7.23 32.93 27.03
N ILE A 95 6.67 33.12 28.24
CA ILE A 95 5.79 34.24 28.56
C ILE A 95 6.67 35.43 29.02
N PRO A 96 6.67 36.57 28.31
CA PRO A 96 7.50 37.71 28.69
C PRO A 96 7.20 38.23 30.11
N ILE A 97 8.24 38.77 30.76
CA ILE A 97 8.21 39.59 32.00
C ILE A 97 7.93 38.84 33.32
N ILE A 98 7.16 37.75 33.34
CA ILE A 98 6.64 37.23 34.63
C ILE A 98 7.18 35.83 34.98
N ALA A 99 7.39 34.94 34.01
CA ALA A 99 8.07 33.65 34.22
C ALA A 99 8.71 33.10 32.94
N PRO A 100 10.05 32.96 32.88
CA PRO A 100 10.74 32.28 31.78
C PRO A 100 10.58 30.75 31.95
N GLY A 101 9.35 30.26 31.81
CA GLY A 101 9.07 28.84 31.68
C GLY A 101 9.07 28.49 30.20
N ILE A 102 10.05 27.71 29.75
CA ILE A 102 10.10 27.16 28.40
C ILE A 102 9.77 25.67 28.53
N SER A 103 8.76 25.19 27.80
CA SER A 103 8.53 23.76 27.61
C SER A 103 9.46 23.24 26.52
N TYR A 104 9.75 21.93 26.56
CA TYR A 104 10.61 21.28 25.58
C TYR A 104 9.83 20.19 24.88
N GLY A 105 10.34 19.71 23.76
CA GLY A 105 9.81 18.54 23.09
C GLY A 105 10.93 17.77 22.40
N THR A 106 10.64 16.52 22.11
CA THR A 106 11.49 15.63 21.33
C THR A 106 10.79 15.34 20.02
N LEU A 107 11.50 15.45 18.90
CA LEU A 107 11.03 15.08 17.57
C LEU A 107 11.99 14.04 17.00
N GLY A 108 11.47 13.00 16.37
CA GLY A 108 12.28 11.90 15.89
C GLY A 108 11.70 11.12 14.73
N VAL A 109 12.58 10.38 14.08
CA VAL A 109 12.26 9.35 13.09
C VAL A 109 12.94 8.06 13.56
N VAL A 110 12.17 7.00 13.73
CA VAL A 110 12.61 5.73 14.32
C VAL A 110 12.32 4.59 13.34
N PRO A 111 13.29 4.20 12.48
CA PRO A 111 13.09 3.19 11.43
C PRO A 111 12.86 1.76 11.93
N ASP A 112 13.35 1.45 13.12
CA ASP A 112 13.38 0.09 13.67
C ASP A 112 12.12 -0.25 14.51
N GLU A 113 11.14 0.67 14.56
CA GLU A 113 9.88 0.49 15.30
C GLU A 113 8.66 0.54 14.38
N GLY A 114 7.52 0.03 14.88
CA GLY A 114 6.23 0.17 14.21
C GLY A 114 6.08 -0.69 12.97
N HIS A 115 6.55 -1.94 13.00
CA HIS A 115 6.38 -2.87 11.87
C HIS A 115 4.90 -3.04 11.49
N PHE A 116 4.64 -2.99 10.19
CA PHE A 116 3.34 -3.26 9.59
C PHE A 116 3.57 -4.24 8.46
N THR A 117 3.11 -5.47 8.62
CA THR A 117 3.33 -6.56 7.67
C THR A 117 2.00 -7.03 7.10
N VAL A 118 1.95 -7.24 5.80
CA VAL A 118 0.81 -7.83 5.09
C VAL A 118 1.25 -9.17 4.52
N GLU A 119 0.50 -10.21 4.84
CA GLU A 119 0.69 -11.58 4.37
C GLU A 119 -0.60 -12.05 3.68
N ALA A 120 -0.47 -12.66 2.51
CA ALA A 120 -1.61 -13.24 1.80
C ALA A 120 -1.17 -14.41 0.92
N GLU A 121 -2.06 -15.38 0.73
CA GLU A 121 -1.90 -16.40 -0.31
C GLU A 121 -2.61 -15.91 -1.57
N VAL A 122 -1.84 -15.33 -2.49
CA VAL A 122 -2.36 -14.75 -3.72
C VAL A 122 -2.15 -15.72 -4.86
N TRP A 123 -3.13 -15.80 -5.75
CA TRP A 123 -2.91 -16.46 -7.02
C TRP A 123 -1.98 -15.59 -7.86
N THR A 124 -1.01 -16.21 -8.52
CA THR A 124 -0.21 -15.56 -9.55
C THR A 124 -0.47 -16.24 -10.88
N VAL A 125 -0.60 -15.44 -11.93
CA VAL A 125 -0.65 -15.92 -13.30
C VAL A 125 0.78 -16.05 -13.81
N ASN A 126 1.14 -17.25 -14.24
CA ASN A 126 2.38 -17.55 -14.93
C ASN A 126 2.04 -17.97 -16.36
N ILE A 127 2.43 -17.15 -17.33
CA ILE A 127 2.32 -17.49 -18.75
C ILE A 127 3.65 -18.09 -19.20
N THR A 128 3.65 -19.38 -19.51
CA THR A 128 4.85 -20.10 -19.96
C THR A 128 4.75 -20.39 -21.45
N ARG A 129 5.82 -20.10 -22.20
CA ARG A 129 5.88 -20.46 -23.62
C ARG A 129 6.23 -21.94 -23.77
N ASN A 130 5.32 -22.72 -24.33
CA ASN A 130 5.52 -24.13 -24.62
C ASN A 130 5.57 -24.39 -26.13
N ASN A 131 6.24 -25.46 -26.51
CA ASN A 131 6.22 -26.01 -27.86
C ASN A 131 5.98 -27.51 -27.77
N THR A 132 5.01 -28.00 -28.53
CA THR A 132 4.69 -29.42 -28.62
C THR A 132 4.66 -29.85 -30.07
N ASP A 133 5.42 -30.89 -30.39
CA ASP A 133 5.34 -31.58 -31.67
C ASP A 133 5.28 -33.08 -31.46
N SER A 134 4.42 -33.75 -32.20
CA SER A 134 4.34 -35.20 -32.20
C SER A 134 3.63 -35.71 -33.44
N ARG A 135 3.72 -37.02 -33.69
CA ARG A 135 2.97 -37.68 -34.75
C ARG A 135 1.54 -37.96 -34.28
N LEU A 136 0.58 -37.65 -35.13
CA LEU A 136 -0.84 -37.97 -34.94
C LEU A 136 -1.12 -39.37 -35.51
N GLU A 137 -0.52 -40.41 -34.92
CA GLU A 137 -0.78 -41.81 -35.28
C GLU A 137 -2.09 -42.26 -34.59
N ASN A 138 -3.19 -42.34 -35.36
CA ASN A 138 -4.56 -42.72 -34.95
C ASN A 138 -4.88 -42.45 -33.46
N GLY A 139 -5.34 -41.25 -33.15
CA GLY A 139 -5.59 -40.84 -31.76
C GLY A 139 -6.01 -39.38 -31.61
N SER A 140 -6.04 -38.91 -30.37
CA SER A 140 -6.36 -37.53 -30.00
C SER A 140 -5.26 -36.92 -29.15
N VAL A 141 -4.92 -35.66 -29.42
CA VAL A 141 -4.02 -34.84 -28.60
C VAL A 141 -4.84 -33.74 -27.94
N ASN A 142 -4.72 -33.63 -26.62
CA ASN A 142 -5.33 -32.55 -25.85
C ASN A 142 -4.23 -31.62 -25.35
N ILE A 143 -4.36 -30.34 -25.67
CA ILE A 143 -3.53 -29.26 -25.15
C ILE A 143 -4.45 -28.37 -24.33
N THR A 144 -4.16 -28.25 -23.04
CA THR A 144 -5.00 -27.53 -22.09
C THR A 144 -4.39 -26.19 -21.70
N ASN A 145 -5.22 -25.32 -21.14
CA ASN A 145 -4.79 -24.05 -20.54
C ASN A 145 -4.05 -23.14 -21.52
N ILE A 146 -4.51 -23.03 -22.75
CA ILE A 146 -3.89 -22.16 -23.75
C ILE A 146 -4.41 -20.72 -23.54
N SER A 147 -3.50 -19.76 -23.37
CA SER A 147 -3.86 -18.33 -23.40
C SER A 147 -3.79 -17.74 -24.81
N SER A 148 -2.86 -18.23 -25.63
CA SER A 148 -2.68 -17.78 -27.02
C SER A 148 -1.80 -18.77 -27.80
N ILE A 149 -1.97 -18.83 -29.11
CA ILE A 149 -1.13 -19.65 -30.00
C ILE A 149 -0.27 -18.75 -30.89
N SER A 150 1.04 -18.99 -30.87
CA SER A 150 2.02 -18.23 -31.67
C SER A 150 2.33 -18.85 -33.03
N SER A 151 2.19 -20.18 -33.15
CA SER A 151 2.30 -20.89 -34.44
C SER A 151 1.58 -22.22 -34.38
N PHE A 152 0.90 -22.59 -35.45
CA PHE A 152 0.23 -23.89 -35.57
C PHE A 152 0.40 -24.46 -36.97
N TYR A 153 1.25 -25.48 -37.08
CA TYR A 153 1.50 -26.19 -38.33
C TYR A 153 1.01 -27.62 -38.29
N ILE A 154 0.43 -28.05 -39.41
CA ILE A 154 0.19 -29.46 -39.73
C ILE A 154 1.10 -29.85 -40.90
N TYR A 155 1.89 -30.90 -40.71
CA TYR A 155 2.74 -31.48 -41.74
C TYR A 155 2.16 -32.82 -42.19
N ILE A 156 2.06 -33.00 -43.50
CA ILE A 156 1.59 -34.22 -44.13
C ILE A 156 2.73 -34.75 -45.00
N ASP A 157 3.40 -35.82 -44.57
CA ASP A 157 4.55 -36.37 -45.30
C ASP A 157 4.13 -37.06 -46.61
N GLU A 158 3.02 -37.79 -46.61
CA GLU A 158 2.49 -38.57 -47.74
C GLU A 158 1.01 -38.83 -47.50
N ILE A 159 0.13 -38.66 -48.50
CA ILE A 159 -1.28 -39.09 -48.41
C ILE A 159 -1.49 -40.51 -48.93
N LYS A 160 -1.92 -41.43 -48.04
CA LYS A 160 -2.31 -42.79 -48.44
C LYS A 160 -3.83 -42.91 -48.48
N TYR A 161 -4.40 -42.54 -49.62
CA TYR A 161 -5.85 -42.65 -49.82
C TYR A 161 -6.33 -44.12 -49.80
N ASN A 162 -7.35 -44.40 -49.01
CA ASN A 162 -8.11 -45.65 -49.01
C ASN A 162 -9.56 -45.34 -49.42
N THR A 163 -10.07 -46.13 -50.36
CA THR A 163 -11.42 -45.99 -50.94
C THR A 163 -12.56 -46.37 -49.98
N GLU A 164 -12.27 -47.03 -48.85
CA GLU A 164 -13.31 -47.55 -47.94
C GLU A 164 -13.77 -46.54 -46.86
N SER A 165 -12.91 -45.61 -46.44
CA SER A 165 -13.29 -44.54 -45.51
C SER A 165 -12.36 -43.34 -45.71
N PRO A 166 -12.90 -42.15 -46.08
CA PRO A 166 -12.12 -40.92 -46.06
C PRO A 166 -11.70 -40.63 -44.61
N GLY A 167 -10.46 -40.20 -44.42
CA GLY A 167 -9.95 -39.76 -43.12
C GLY A 167 -9.93 -38.25 -43.02
N ASP A 168 -9.99 -37.75 -41.79
CA ASP A 168 -10.04 -36.34 -41.47
C ASP A 168 -9.16 -36.02 -40.24
N VAL A 169 -8.61 -34.80 -40.25
CA VAL A 169 -7.98 -34.19 -39.09
C VAL A 169 -8.93 -33.11 -38.58
N ARG A 170 -9.43 -33.28 -37.37
CA ARG A 170 -10.32 -32.34 -36.70
C ARG A 170 -9.60 -31.66 -35.56
N ILE A 171 -9.65 -30.34 -35.54
CA ILE A 171 -9.06 -29.49 -34.53
C ILE A 171 -10.20 -28.73 -33.85
N ARG A 172 -10.58 -29.20 -32.67
CA ARG A 172 -11.63 -28.60 -31.87
C ARG A 172 -11.03 -27.61 -30.89
N VAL A 173 -11.59 -26.41 -30.84
CA VAL A 173 -11.34 -25.42 -29.80
C VAL A 173 -12.48 -25.50 -28.81
N THR A 174 -12.18 -25.69 -27.53
CA THR A 174 -13.18 -25.73 -26.48
C THR A 174 -12.87 -24.74 -25.38
N ASN A 175 -13.89 -24.01 -24.93
CA ASN A 175 -13.85 -23.15 -23.76
C ASN A 175 -14.83 -23.69 -22.72
N GLN A 176 -14.39 -23.92 -21.48
CA GLN A 176 -15.21 -24.46 -20.38
C GLN A 176 -16.00 -25.75 -20.71
N GLY A 177 -15.52 -26.55 -21.67
CA GLY A 177 -16.19 -27.78 -22.12
C GLY A 177 -17.22 -27.59 -23.23
N ASN A 178 -17.54 -26.35 -23.63
CA ASN A 178 -18.31 -26.04 -24.82
C ASN A 178 -17.39 -25.90 -26.04
N GLN A 179 -17.88 -26.23 -27.24
CA GLN A 179 -17.13 -26.04 -28.47
C GLN A 179 -17.22 -24.58 -28.90
N SER A 180 -16.09 -23.87 -28.92
CA SER A 180 -16.00 -22.48 -29.44
C SER A 180 -15.64 -22.46 -30.93
N GLY A 181 -15.23 -23.60 -31.50
CA GLY A 181 -15.13 -23.78 -32.95
C GLY A 181 -14.38 -25.05 -33.36
N LEU A 182 -14.36 -25.29 -34.67
CA LEU A 182 -13.80 -26.51 -35.27
C LEU A 182 -13.15 -26.21 -36.62
N ALA A 183 -11.95 -26.75 -36.85
CA ALA A 183 -11.38 -26.89 -38.17
C ALA A 183 -11.32 -28.36 -38.57
N GLU A 184 -11.80 -28.70 -39.77
CA GLU A 184 -11.72 -30.04 -40.34
C GLU A 184 -10.92 -29.98 -41.64
N ILE A 185 -9.83 -30.75 -41.70
CA ILE A 185 -9.05 -30.98 -42.90
C ILE A 185 -9.40 -32.37 -43.42
N LYS A 186 -9.88 -32.43 -44.66
CA LYS A 186 -10.30 -33.67 -45.30
C LYS A 186 -9.69 -33.80 -46.70
N THR A 187 -9.59 -35.04 -47.17
CA THR A 187 -9.21 -35.34 -48.55
C THR A 187 -10.21 -36.27 -49.20
N GLY A 188 -10.51 -36.03 -50.47
CA GLY A 188 -11.26 -36.94 -51.34
C GLY A 188 -10.37 -37.89 -52.14
N ASP A 189 -9.06 -37.62 -52.22
CA ASP A 189 -8.07 -38.41 -52.96
C ASP A 189 -6.63 -38.19 -52.43
N LYS A 190 -5.60 -38.35 -53.28
CA LYS A 190 -4.18 -38.12 -52.90
C LYS A 190 -3.66 -36.74 -53.33
N LYS A 191 -4.52 -35.92 -53.91
CA LYS A 191 -4.16 -34.71 -54.65
C LYS A 191 -4.88 -33.48 -54.15
N HIS A 192 -6.02 -33.57 -53.49
CA HIS A 192 -6.80 -32.41 -53.08
C HIS A 192 -7.12 -32.44 -51.59
N LEU A 193 -6.54 -31.49 -50.84
CA LEU A 193 -6.90 -31.21 -49.46
C LEU A 193 -7.88 -30.04 -49.40
N ASN A 194 -8.97 -30.22 -48.67
CA ASN A 194 -9.92 -29.16 -48.39
C ASN A 194 -9.99 -28.92 -46.88
N ILE A 195 -10.08 -27.65 -46.49
CA ILE A 195 -10.37 -27.25 -45.11
C ILE A 195 -11.80 -26.72 -45.02
N SER A 196 -12.45 -27.00 -43.90
CA SER A 196 -13.71 -26.40 -43.52
C SER A 196 -13.58 -25.88 -42.09
N ILE A 197 -14.22 -24.74 -41.81
CA ILE A 197 -14.19 -24.09 -40.50
C ILE A 197 -15.61 -23.88 -40.03
N TRP A 198 -15.87 -24.23 -38.77
CA TRP A 198 -17.14 -24.00 -38.08
C TRP A 198 -16.91 -23.08 -36.88
N ASN A 199 -17.91 -22.22 -36.63
CA ASN A 199 -17.96 -21.41 -35.42
C ASN A 199 -18.49 -22.22 -34.21
N ASP A 200 -18.68 -21.53 -33.10
CA ASP A 200 -19.31 -21.98 -31.85
C ASP A 200 -20.74 -22.56 -32.02
N ASN A 201 -21.48 -22.09 -33.02
CA ASN A 201 -22.87 -22.48 -33.30
C ASN A 201 -22.99 -23.68 -34.27
N ASP A 202 -21.87 -24.35 -34.59
CA ASP A 202 -21.78 -25.40 -35.62
C ASP A 202 -22.18 -24.93 -37.05
N ASP A 203 -22.15 -23.63 -37.32
CA ASP A 203 -22.31 -23.07 -38.66
C ASP A 203 -20.97 -23.05 -39.40
N LYS A 204 -20.97 -23.46 -40.68
CA LYS A 204 -19.77 -23.38 -41.53
C LYS A 204 -19.48 -21.94 -41.92
N VAL A 205 -18.37 -21.41 -41.41
CA VAL A 205 -17.82 -20.10 -41.81
C VAL A 205 -17.05 -20.22 -43.13
N ILE A 206 -16.32 -21.32 -43.29
CA ILE A 206 -15.60 -21.68 -44.52
C ILE A 206 -15.98 -23.10 -44.91
N GLU A 207 -16.40 -23.28 -46.16
CA GLU A 207 -16.82 -24.58 -46.68
C GLU A 207 -15.89 -25.04 -47.81
N GLU A 208 -15.26 -26.20 -47.59
CA GLU A 208 -14.43 -26.92 -48.56
C GLU A 208 -13.42 -26.07 -49.32
N LEU A 209 -12.76 -25.14 -48.63
CA LEU A 209 -11.72 -24.31 -49.24
C LEU A 209 -10.53 -25.20 -49.63
N PRO A 210 -10.11 -25.22 -50.92
CA PRO A 210 -8.96 -26.00 -51.34
C PRO A 210 -7.68 -25.42 -50.73
N ILE A 211 -6.92 -26.26 -50.05
CA ILE A 211 -5.61 -25.93 -49.47
C ILE A 211 -4.53 -25.93 -50.57
N ASN A 212 -4.69 -26.81 -51.56
CA ASN A 212 -3.79 -26.91 -52.70
C ASN A 212 -4.57 -27.00 -54.02
N ASP A 213 -3.99 -26.40 -55.07
CA ASP A 213 -4.61 -26.26 -56.41
C ASP A 213 -3.78 -26.95 -57.51
N ASP A 214 -2.69 -27.61 -57.14
CA ASP A 214 -1.87 -28.41 -58.05
C ASP A 214 -2.34 -29.87 -58.02
N ASP A 215 -2.54 -30.45 -59.21
CA ASP A 215 -2.91 -31.85 -59.42
C ASP A 215 -1.77 -32.85 -59.09
N SER A 216 -0.73 -32.37 -58.41
CA SER A 216 0.41 -33.14 -57.94
C SER A 216 0.05 -33.95 -56.69
N VAL A 217 0.80 -35.05 -56.49
CA VAL A 217 0.64 -35.88 -55.30
C VAL A 217 1.15 -35.11 -54.09
N ILE A 218 0.36 -35.08 -53.02
CA ILE A 218 0.69 -34.35 -51.81
C ILE A 218 1.74 -35.13 -51.01
N GLU A 219 2.98 -34.63 -51.05
CA GLU A 219 4.12 -35.12 -50.29
C GLU A 219 4.82 -33.96 -49.57
N ARG A 220 5.18 -34.16 -48.29
CA ARG A 220 5.86 -33.15 -47.43
C ARG A 220 5.16 -31.79 -47.43
N TYR A 221 3.84 -31.81 -47.38
CA TYR A 221 3.02 -30.61 -47.43
C TYR A 221 2.90 -29.98 -46.04
N LYS A 222 3.03 -28.66 -45.96
CA LYS A 222 2.94 -27.88 -44.71
C LYS A 222 1.73 -26.97 -44.79
N ILE A 223 0.84 -27.11 -43.82
CA ILE A 223 -0.35 -26.26 -43.64
C ILE A 223 -0.08 -25.36 -42.44
N ASP A 224 -0.17 -24.05 -42.63
CA ASP A 224 -0.12 -23.05 -41.56
C ASP A 224 -1.53 -22.63 -41.21
N LEU A 225 -2.07 -23.19 -40.13
CA LEU A 225 -3.46 -22.95 -39.74
C LEU A 225 -3.72 -21.52 -39.28
N LEU A 226 -2.69 -20.78 -38.86
CA LEU A 226 -2.86 -19.38 -38.48
C LEU A 226 -2.80 -18.43 -39.67
N SER A 227 -2.60 -18.95 -40.89
CA SER A 227 -2.70 -18.15 -42.10
C SER A 227 -4.13 -17.61 -42.24
N PRO A 228 -4.33 -16.28 -42.42
CA PRO A 228 -5.65 -15.68 -42.60
C PRO A 228 -6.42 -16.26 -43.79
N CYS A 229 -5.73 -16.92 -44.73
CA CYS A 229 -6.35 -17.57 -45.88
C CYS A 229 -7.28 -18.73 -45.48
N TYR A 230 -7.07 -19.36 -44.33
CA TYR A 230 -7.85 -20.51 -43.88
C TYR A 230 -8.93 -20.16 -42.85
N GLY A 231 -8.94 -18.93 -42.30
CA GLY A 231 -9.96 -18.43 -41.38
C GLY A 231 -10.01 -19.07 -39.99
N PHE A 232 -9.04 -19.91 -39.63
CA PHE A 232 -8.96 -20.49 -38.28
C PHE A 232 -8.52 -19.46 -37.22
N ASP A 233 -7.82 -18.39 -37.65
CA ASP A 233 -7.52 -17.22 -36.83
C ASP A 233 -8.78 -16.53 -36.29
N MET A 234 -9.88 -16.54 -37.06
CA MET A 234 -11.17 -15.99 -36.60
C MET A 234 -11.76 -16.79 -35.44
N VAL A 235 -11.70 -18.12 -35.52
CA VAL A 235 -12.18 -19.02 -34.45
C VAL A 235 -11.37 -18.83 -33.18
N LEU A 236 -10.04 -18.69 -33.32
CA LEU A 236 -9.17 -18.42 -32.17
C LEU A 236 -9.45 -17.03 -31.59
N ALA A 237 -9.68 -16.01 -32.41
CA ALA A 237 -10.01 -14.67 -31.94
C ALA A 237 -11.35 -14.63 -31.17
N GLU A 238 -12.36 -15.39 -31.61
CA GLU A 238 -13.62 -15.53 -30.89
C GLU A 238 -13.43 -16.24 -29.55
N ALA A 239 -12.69 -17.36 -29.55
CA ALA A 239 -12.36 -18.07 -28.32
C ALA A 239 -11.55 -17.20 -27.34
N GLU A 240 -10.55 -16.46 -27.82
CA GLU A 240 -9.77 -15.50 -27.03
C GLU A 240 -10.64 -14.34 -26.50
N ALA A 241 -11.62 -13.86 -27.28
CA ALA A 241 -12.53 -12.81 -26.86
C ALA A 241 -13.50 -13.27 -25.76
N GLU A 242 -14.06 -14.49 -25.85
CA GLU A 242 -14.86 -15.10 -24.78
C GLU A 242 -14.04 -15.26 -23.50
N VAL A 243 -12.82 -15.76 -23.66
CA VAL A 243 -11.82 -15.94 -22.60
C VAL A 243 -11.47 -14.63 -21.87
N LEU A 244 -11.44 -13.49 -22.57
CA LEU A 244 -11.20 -12.17 -21.96
C LEU A 244 -12.37 -11.63 -21.14
N THR A 245 -13.56 -12.22 -21.26
CA THR A 245 -14.74 -11.80 -20.48
C THR A 245 -14.93 -12.59 -19.18
N ASP A 246 -14.18 -13.69 -19.00
CA ASP A 246 -14.24 -14.56 -17.84
C ASP A 246 -12.96 -14.44 -16.98
N ALA A 247 -13.10 -13.87 -15.79
CA ALA A 247 -11.97 -13.65 -14.87
C ALA A 247 -11.48 -14.94 -14.19
N ASP A 248 -12.28 -16.01 -14.16
CA ASP A 248 -11.97 -17.23 -13.41
C ASP A 248 -11.26 -18.28 -14.28
N ALA A 249 -11.48 -18.26 -15.60
CA ALA A 249 -10.85 -19.18 -16.55
C ALA A 249 -10.43 -18.51 -17.87
N PRO A 250 -9.40 -17.64 -17.86
CA PRO A 250 -8.95 -16.95 -19.07
C PRO A 250 -8.03 -17.86 -19.92
N HIS A 251 -8.53 -19.04 -20.28
CA HIS A 251 -7.82 -20.01 -21.13
C HIS A 251 -8.80 -20.89 -21.90
N TYR A 252 -8.36 -21.40 -23.05
CA TYR A 252 -9.09 -22.39 -23.83
C TYR A 252 -8.28 -23.67 -24.01
N ASN A 253 -8.96 -24.75 -24.38
CA ASN A 253 -8.34 -26.03 -24.65
C ASN A 253 -8.46 -26.37 -26.13
N LEU A 254 -7.45 -27.07 -26.65
CA LEU A 254 -7.40 -27.56 -28.01
C LEU A 254 -7.39 -29.08 -28.01
N THR A 255 -8.31 -29.68 -28.75
CA THR A 255 -8.30 -31.13 -29.00
C THR A 255 -8.10 -31.38 -30.49
N ILE A 256 -6.99 -32.03 -30.85
CA ILE A 256 -6.69 -32.44 -32.21
C ILE A 256 -7.01 -33.93 -32.30
N THR A 257 -8.10 -34.27 -32.96
CA THR A 257 -8.47 -35.66 -33.24
C THR A 257 -8.14 -36.03 -34.67
N ASN A 258 -7.60 -37.22 -34.81
CA ASN A 258 -7.35 -37.81 -36.11
C ASN A 258 -8.13 -39.12 -36.21
N SER A 259 -9.30 -39.08 -36.86
CA SER A 259 -10.28 -40.16 -36.70
C SER A 259 -9.91 -41.43 -37.48
N THR A 260 -8.98 -41.35 -38.45
CA THR A 260 -8.39 -42.50 -39.19
C THR A 260 -7.04 -42.21 -39.90
N SER A 261 -6.36 -41.08 -39.59
CA SER A 261 -5.02 -40.70 -40.07
C SER A 261 -4.79 -40.71 -41.58
N LEU A 262 -5.70 -40.12 -42.37
CA LEU A 262 -5.62 -39.99 -43.85
C LEU A 262 -5.05 -41.28 -44.51
N ASN A 263 -5.46 -42.44 -43.96
CA ASN A 263 -5.15 -43.84 -44.20
C ASN A 263 -3.68 -44.32 -44.43
N GLY A 264 -2.79 -44.03 -43.48
CA GLY A 264 -1.41 -44.56 -43.40
C GLY A 264 -0.33 -43.51 -43.63
N SER A 265 -0.78 -42.25 -43.69
CA SER A 265 -0.02 -41.02 -43.78
C SER A 265 0.71 -40.69 -42.48
N ARG A 266 1.92 -40.17 -42.60
CA ARG A 266 2.65 -39.62 -41.45
C ARG A 266 2.26 -38.15 -41.31
N ILE A 267 1.36 -37.89 -40.36
CA ILE A 267 0.92 -36.55 -40.01
C ILE A 267 1.64 -36.14 -38.72
N ARG A 268 2.23 -34.95 -38.73
CA ARG A 268 2.86 -34.34 -37.56
C ARG A 268 2.23 -32.98 -37.32
N TYR A 269 1.95 -32.66 -36.06
CA TYR A 269 1.62 -31.29 -35.66
C TYR A 269 2.82 -30.65 -34.99
N GLU A 270 2.89 -29.33 -35.07
CA GLU A 270 3.85 -28.50 -34.35
C GLU A 270 3.12 -27.24 -33.89
N ILE A 271 3.02 -27.05 -32.58
CA ILE A 271 2.27 -25.94 -31.97
C ILE A 271 3.15 -25.28 -30.93
N ALA A 272 3.33 -23.97 -31.09
CA ALA A 272 3.93 -23.12 -30.07
C ALA A 272 2.86 -22.22 -29.47
N TYR A 273 2.64 -22.35 -28.18
CA TYR A 273 1.56 -21.67 -27.47
C TYR A 273 2.03 -21.15 -26.12
N ASN A 274 1.28 -20.20 -25.59
CA ASN A 274 1.45 -19.70 -24.24
C ASN A 274 0.46 -20.46 -23.34
N GLU A 275 1.00 -21.18 -22.37
CA GLU A 275 0.22 -21.90 -21.36
C GLU A 275 -0.07 -20.97 -20.19
N TYR A 276 -1.36 -20.83 -19.86
CA TYR A 276 -1.86 -20.15 -18.68
C TYR A 276 -1.76 -21.07 -17.47
N ASN A 277 -0.86 -20.77 -16.54
CA ASN A 277 -0.79 -21.46 -15.27
C ASN A 277 -1.15 -20.51 -14.13
N ARG A 278 -2.02 -20.97 -13.23
CA ARG A 278 -2.38 -20.25 -12.01
C ARG A 278 -1.79 -21.01 -10.82
N THR A 279 -0.90 -20.37 -10.09
CA THR A 279 -0.25 -20.97 -8.92
C THR A 279 -0.50 -20.12 -7.69
N LEU A 280 -0.79 -20.75 -6.56
CA LEU A 280 -0.92 -20.06 -5.28
C LEU A 280 0.47 -19.77 -4.72
N VAL A 281 0.75 -18.51 -4.41
CA VAL A 281 2.04 -18.05 -3.89
C VAL A 281 1.82 -17.26 -2.61
N SER A 282 2.59 -17.57 -1.59
CA SER A 282 2.63 -16.76 -0.37
C SER A 282 3.35 -15.45 -0.66
N TYR A 283 2.64 -14.35 -0.43
CA TYR A 283 3.16 -13.01 -0.57
C TYR A 283 3.26 -12.37 0.81
N THR A 284 4.43 -11.78 1.11
CA THR A 284 4.68 -11.05 2.35
C THR A 284 5.34 -9.72 2.02
N LYS A 285 4.78 -8.64 2.54
CA LYS A 285 5.38 -7.30 2.46
C LYS A 285 5.38 -6.67 3.84
N THR A 286 6.53 -6.16 4.27
CA THR A 286 6.68 -5.41 5.52
C THR A 286 7.08 -3.98 5.22
N SER A 287 6.38 -3.04 5.84
CA SER A 287 6.83 -1.66 6.03
C SER A 287 7.24 -1.43 7.48
N ASN A 288 8.18 -0.54 7.70
CA ASN A 288 8.73 -0.23 9.02
C ASN A 288 8.95 1.27 9.21
N GLY A 289 9.12 1.67 10.46
CA GLY A 289 9.51 3.02 10.81
C GLY A 289 8.35 3.90 11.22
N THR A 290 8.63 4.76 12.19
CA THR A 290 7.69 5.73 12.73
C THR A 290 8.30 7.13 12.75
N MET A 291 7.45 8.14 12.78
CA MET A 291 7.86 9.50 13.16
C MET A 291 7.16 9.87 14.45
N MET A 292 7.86 10.52 15.37
CA MET A 292 7.35 10.75 16.71
C MET A 292 7.65 12.17 17.19
N TYR A 293 6.66 12.76 17.84
CA TYR A 293 6.84 13.94 18.69
C TYR A 293 6.41 13.61 20.12
N GLU A 294 7.16 14.09 21.11
CA GLU A 294 6.80 13.98 22.52
C GLU A 294 7.02 15.32 23.22
N SER A 295 5.96 15.91 23.77
CA SER A 295 6.07 17.14 24.56
C SER A 295 6.56 16.85 25.98
N ARG A 296 7.31 17.80 26.55
CA ARG A 296 7.68 17.89 27.96
C ARG A 296 7.20 19.22 28.52
N ASN A 297 5.90 19.28 28.72
CA ASN A 297 5.16 20.40 29.28
C ASN A 297 5.35 20.47 30.81
N ARG A 298 5.21 21.68 31.37
CA ARG A 298 5.37 21.95 32.80
C ARG A 298 4.05 22.03 33.54
N HIS A 299 3.02 22.55 32.89
CA HIS A 299 1.73 22.85 33.49
C HIS A 299 0.54 22.24 32.72
N PHE A 300 0.72 21.91 31.45
CA PHE A 300 -0.19 21.13 30.63
C PHE A 300 0.23 19.65 30.54
N LEU A 301 -0.68 18.80 30.07
CA LEU A 301 -0.41 17.36 29.90
C LEU A 301 0.64 17.13 28.82
N ASN A 302 1.48 16.10 29.01
CA ASN A 302 2.38 15.64 27.97
C ASN A 302 1.58 14.84 26.93
N GLN A 303 1.79 15.16 25.66
CA GLN A 303 1.21 14.48 24.53
C GLN A 303 2.33 13.88 23.68
N LYS A 304 2.07 12.68 23.15
CA LYS A 304 2.94 12.00 22.20
C LYS A 304 2.17 11.83 20.89
N PHE A 305 2.71 12.32 19.78
CA PHE A 305 2.18 12.09 18.44
C PHE A 305 3.04 11.04 17.76
N ILE A 306 2.41 10.05 17.13
CA ILE A 306 3.10 8.97 16.42
C ILE A 306 2.50 8.86 15.03
N TYR A 307 3.33 8.92 14.01
CA TYR A 307 2.99 8.54 12.65
C TYR A 307 3.44 7.10 12.41
N GLN A 308 2.53 6.24 11.94
CA GLN A 308 2.81 4.86 11.51
C GLN A 308 1.94 4.52 10.30
N ASN A 309 2.58 4.07 9.21
CA ASN A 309 1.92 3.58 8.00
C ASN A 309 0.74 4.45 7.48
N GLY A 310 0.91 5.77 7.47
CA GLY A 310 -0.11 6.73 7.03
C GLY A 310 -1.09 7.19 8.11
N ALA A 311 -1.15 6.51 9.25
CA ALA A 311 -1.97 6.91 10.39
C ALA A 311 -1.18 7.84 11.32
N VAL A 312 -1.89 8.79 11.96
CA VAL A 312 -1.34 9.65 13.02
C VAL A 312 -2.12 9.43 14.31
N PHE A 313 -1.41 9.03 15.35
CA PHE A 313 -1.92 8.75 16.68
C PHE A 313 -1.66 9.93 17.61
N LEU A 314 -2.63 10.24 18.47
CA LEU A 314 -2.43 11.01 19.68
C LEU A 314 -2.41 10.04 20.87
N CYS A 315 -1.30 10.03 21.60
CA CYS A 315 -1.09 9.19 22.76
C CYS A 315 -1.03 10.09 24.01
N GLN A 316 -2.02 9.95 24.87
CA GLN A 316 -2.16 10.65 26.14
C GLN A 316 -2.55 9.64 27.21
N GLN A 317 -1.55 9.10 27.93
CA GLN A 317 -1.80 8.00 28.86
C GLN A 317 -2.98 8.28 29.80
N PRO A 318 -3.94 7.33 29.93
CA PRO A 318 -3.90 5.98 29.34
C PRO A 318 -4.40 5.88 27.89
N ALA A 319 -5.06 6.90 27.35
CA ALA A 319 -5.72 6.83 26.05
C ALA A 319 -4.76 6.95 24.85
N VAL A 320 -5.06 6.19 23.80
CA VAL A 320 -4.49 6.35 22.46
C VAL A 320 -5.65 6.57 21.50
N THR A 321 -5.49 7.43 20.50
CA THR A 321 -6.54 7.64 19.49
C THR A 321 -5.95 7.94 18.12
N ILE A 322 -6.50 7.31 17.07
CA ILE A 322 -6.19 7.69 15.68
C ILE A 322 -6.83 9.06 15.39
N ARG A 323 -6.00 10.04 15.04
CA ARG A 323 -6.44 11.40 14.69
C ARG A 323 -6.44 11.66 13.19
N THR A 324 -5.54 11.01 12.47
CA THR A 324 -5.55 10.97 11.00
C THR A 324 -5.55 9.52 10.58
N ALA A 325 -6.60 9.09 9.87
CA ALA A 325 -6.72 7.74 9.35
C ALA A 325 -5.68 7.49 8.24
N PRO A 326 -5.16 6.26 8.11
CA PRO A 326 -4.34 5.88 6.98
C PRO A 326 -5.15 5.83 5.70
N GLY A 327 -4.48 5.87 4.55
CA GLY A 327 -5.10 5.76 3.23
C GLY A 327 -5.55 4.35 2.84
N VAL A 328 -6.11 3.58 3.79
CA VAL A 328 -6.68 2.26 3.51
C VAL A 328 -8.03 2.43 2.81
N LEU A 329 -8.28 1.65 1.77
CA LEU A 329 -9.57 1.61 1.07
C LEU A 329 -10.05 0.16 0.98
N ILE A 330 -11.19 -0.11 1.60
CA ILE A 330 -11.90 -1.38 1.52
C ILE A 330 -13.26 -1.10 0.88
N ARG A 331 -13.55 -1.74 -0.26
CA ARG A 331 -14.80 -1.47 -0.99
C ARG A 331 -15.23 -2.64 -1.86
N ASP A 332 -16.51 -2.98 -1.77
CA ASP A 332 -17.12 -3.98 -2.65
C ASP A 332 -17.19 -3.50 -4.11
N TYR A 333 -16.82 -4.40 -5.01
CA TYR A 333 -16.82 -4.24 -6.45
C TYR A 333 -17.40 -5.48 -7.14
N ARG A 334 -18.66 -5.39 -7.55
CA ARG A 334 -19.42 -6.44 -8.25
C ARG A 334 -19.36 -7.79 -7.52
N ASN A 335 -18.32 -8.58 -7.76
CA ASN A 335 -18.15 -9.96 -7.30
C ASN A 335 -17.02 -10.12 -6.27
N TYR A 336 -16.23 -9.09 -5.99
CA TYR A 336 -15.10 -9.12 -5.05
C TYR A 336 -15.03 -7.82 -4.23
N THR A 337 -14.26 -7.82 -3.16
CA THR A 337 -13.96 -6.63 -2.35
C THR A 337 -12.53 -6.19 -2.62
N ARG A 338 -12.36 -4.95 -3.08
CA ARG A 338 -11.04 -4.35 -3.30
C ARG A 338 -10.48 -3.86 -1.98
N VAL A 339 -9.27 -4.29 -1.64
CA VAL A 339 -8.53 -3.88 -0.44
C VAL A 339 -7.22 -3.23 -0.87
N LEU A 340 -7.13 -1.92 -0.75
CA LEU A 340 -5.92 -1.15 -0.99
C LEU A 340 -5.28 -0.77 0.36
N LEU A 341 -4.05 -1.23 0.58
CA LEU A 341 -3.27 -0.88 1.77
C LEU A 341 -2.05 -0.02 1.39
N PRO A 342 -1.82 1.12 2.05
CA PRO A 342 -0.55 1.79 1.99
C PRO A 342 0.49 0.96 2.76
N MET A 343 1.68 0.80 2.19
CA MET A 343 2.83 0.14 2.81
C MET A 343 3.97 1.17 2.86
N ILE A 344 3.92 2.08 3.83
CA ILE A 344 4.80 3.25 3.93
C ILE A 344 5.92 2.94 4.92
N SER A 345 7.14 2.81 4.41
CA SER A 345 8.36 2.67 5.19
C SER A 345 9.03 4.03 5.43
N VAL A 346 9.52 4.25 6.64
CA VAL A 346 10.20 5.48 7.04
C VAL A 346 11.62 5.19 7.52
N GLY A 347 12.60 5.59 6.72
CA GLY A 347 14.03 5.49 7.05
C GLY A 347 14.65 6.83 7.49
N THR A 348 15.88 6.79 8.02
CA THR A 348 16.68 8.00 8.37
C THR A 348 17.91 8.22 7.46
N GLY A 349 18.18 7.30 6.53
CA GLY A 349 19.40 7.28 5.72
C GLY A 349 20.68 6.98 6.54
N ARG A 350 21.81 6.73 5.87
CA ARG A 350 23.03 6.13 6.49
C ARG A 350 23.74 6.91 7.61
N HIS A 351 23.40 8.17 7.93
CA HIS A 351 24.17 8.99 8.89
C HIS A 351 23.36 10.15 9.51
N ARG A 352 22.33 9.89 10.32
CA ARG A 352 21.52 11.00 10.89
C ARG A 352 21.06 10.81 12.32
N ILE A 353 20.79 11.94 12.96
CA ILE A 353 20.29 12.08 14.32
C ILE A 353 18.83 11.58 14.32
N PRO A 354 18.50 10.45 15.00
CA PRO A 354 17.15 9.90 14.98
C PRO A 354 16.18 10.74 15.81
N MET A 355 16.67 11.53 16.76
CA MET A 355 15.85 12.36 17.63
C MET A 355 16.56 13.67 18.00
N ILE A 356 15.83 14.78 17.96
CA ILE A 356 16.26 16.07 18.50
C ILE A 356 15.37 16.44 19.68
N THR A 357 15.96 17.01 20.72
CA THR A 357 15.22 17.58 21.85
C THR A 357 15.55 19.06 21.94
N GLY A 358 14.53 19.88 22.08
CA GLY A 358 14.70 21.33 22.10
C GLY A 358 13.42 22.07 22.44
N SER A 359 13.47 23.38 22.28
CA SER A 359 12.31 24.28 22.45
C SER A 359 12.12 25.22 21.26
N GLY A 360 13.02 25.15 20.28
CA GLY A 360 12.99 25.94 19.05
C GLY A 360 12.10 25.34 17.98
N VAL A 361 12.22 25.86 16.76
CA VAL A 361 11.57 25.31 15.58
C VAL A 361 12.59 24.46 14.84
N GLU A 362 12.25 23.19 14.62
CA GLU A 362 13.05 22.26 13.84
C GLU A 362 12.32 21.92 12.54
N GLU A 363 13.07 21.51 11.51
CA GLU A 363 12.49 21.14 10.23
C GLU A 363 12.57 19.62 10.03
N LEU A 364 11.40 18.97 9.92
CA LEU A 364 11.26 17.60 9.46
C LEU A 364 11.19 17.62 7.93
N GLN A 365 12.26 17.15 7.29
CA GLN A 365 12.32 17.04 5.84
C GLN A 365 12.06 15.58 5.46
N ILE A 366 11.18 15.36 4.49
CA ILE A 366 10.76 14.03 4.02
C ILE A 366 11.07 13.94 2.53
N GLU A 367 11.81 12.92 2.14
CA GLU A 367 12.22 12.67 0.75
C GLU A 367 11.67 11.32 0.29
N LEU A 368 11.03 11.28 -0.88
CA LEU A 368 10.59 10.03 -1.48
C LEU A 368 11.77 9.30 -2.10
N LYS A 369 11.97 8.03 -1.72
CA LYS A 369 12.96 7.15 -2.35
C LYS A 369 12.36 6.28 -3.42
N HIS A 370 11.18 5.74 -3.11
CA HIS A 370 10.51 4.81 -3.97
C HIS A 370 9.01 4.88 -3.75
N ALA A 371 8.26 4.77 -4.83
CA ALA A 371 6.82 4.56 -4.81
C ALA A 371 6.50 3.59 -5.94
N ASP A 372 5.88 2.47 -5.60
CA ASP A 372 5.41 1.47 -6.54
C ASP A 372 4.00 1.01 -6.17
N TYR A 373 3.34 0.39 -7.13
CA TYR A 373 1.99 -0.11 -7.01
C TYR A 373 1.97 -1.60 -7.33
N ILE A 374 1.63 -2.39 -6.33
CA ILE A 374 1.61 -3.85 -6.44
C ILE A 374 0.16 -4.27 -6.62
N THR A 375 -0.17 -4.67 -7.84
CA THR A 375 -1.47 -5.26 -8.21
C THR A 375 -1.29 -6.73 -8.53
N PHE A 376 -2.15 -7.57 -7.98
CA PHE A 376 -2.30 -8.93 -8.44
C PHE A 376 -3.23 -8.95 -9.67
N ALA A 377 -3.05 -9.90 -10.58
CA ALA A 377 -3.82 -9.93 -11.83
C ALA A 377 -5.34 -10.02 -11.55
N ASP A 378 -6.16 -9.47 -12.45
CA ASP A 378 -7.62 -9.60 -12.37
C ASP A 378 -8.00 -11.09 -12.29
N GLY A 379 -8.90 -11.44 -11.36
CA GLY A 379 -9.28 -12.82 -11.07
C GLY A 379 -8.40 -13.54 -10.03
N ASN A 380 -7.29 -12.96 -9.59
CA ASN A 380 -6.41 -13.51 -8.55
C ASN A 380 -6.80 -13.10 -7.13
N ASN A 381 -8.08 -13.20 -6.80
CA ASN A 381 -8.55 -12.87 -5.47
C ASN A 381 -8.06 -13.90 -4.44
N THR A 382 -7.87 -13.44 -3.21
CA THR A 382 -7.53 -14.27 -2.06
C THR A 382 -8.73 -14.38 -1.13
N GLU A 383 -8.83 -15.50 -0.41
CA GLU A 383 -9.84 -15.72 0.63
C GLU A 383 -9.52 -15.00 1.93
N SER A 384 -8.23 -14.69 2.16
CA SER A 384 -7.75 -14.04 3.36
C SER A 384 -6.53 -13.14 3.14
N VAL A 385 -6.43 -12.09 3.95
CA VAL A 385 -5.27 -11.22 4.07
C VAL A 385 -4.98 -11.00 5.55
N SER A 386 -3.78 -11.35 5.99
CA SER A 386 -3.32 -11.15 7.36
C SER A 386 -2.49 -9.88 7.47
N ILE A 387 -2.90 -8.98 8.36
CA ILE A 387 -2.21 -7.71 8.65
C ILE A 387 -1.64 -7.81 10.06
N ILE A 388 -0.31 -7.88 10.16
CA ILE A 388 0.40 -8.00 11.44
C ILE A 388 0.98 -6.64 11.79
N ILE A 389 0.54 -6.06 12.91
CA ILE A 389 0.93 -4.73 13.37
C ILE A 389 1.67 -4.85 14.70
N THR A 390 2.87 -4.27 14.75
CA THR A 390 3.68 -4.15 15.96
C THR A 390 3.61 -2.69 16.46
N PRO A 391 3.33 -2.45 17.75
CA PRO A 391 3.29 -1.10 18.28
C PRO A 391 4.72 -0.55 18.48
N PRO A 392 4.90 0.77 18.53
CA PRO A 392 6.15 1.41 18.98
C PRO A 392 6.51 1.03 20.43
N GLU A 393 7.74 1.34 20.86
CA GLU A 393 8.19 1.07 22.23
C GLU A 393 7.31 1.80 23.26
N GLY A 394 6.90 1.08 24.31
CA GLY A 394 6.09 1.58 25.41
C GLY A 394 5.70 0.50 26.41
N ASP A 395 5.03 0.90 27.48
CA ASP A 395 4.49 -0.02 28.48
C ASP A 395 3.34 -0.88 27.93
N GLU A 396 2.91 -1.89 28.71
CA GLU A 396 1.86 -2.83 28.29
C GLU A 396 0.52 -2.13 28.05
N GLU A 397 0.14 -1.18 28.90
CA GLU A 397 -1.11 -0.41 28.77
C GLU A 397 -1.12 0.43 27.49
N PHE A 398 -0.01 1.10 27.17
CA PHE A 398 0.16 1.83 25.92
C PHE A 398 0.03 0.88 24.72
N ARG A 399 0.71 -0.26 24.72
CA ARG A 399 0.69 -1.22 23.61
C ARG A 399 -0.70 -1.82 23.40
N GLU A 400 -1.39 -2.15 24.47
CA GLU A 400 -2.79 -2.60 24.41
C GLU A 400 -3.68 -1.54 23.74
N ASN A 401 -3.69 -0.31 24.26
CA ASN A 401 -4.55 0.74 23.73
C ASN A 401 -4.20 1.12 22.29
N TYR A 402 -2.90 1.14 21.95
CA TYR A 402 -2.43 1.45 20.61
C TYR A 402 -2.90 0.42 19.57
N LEU A 403 -2.78 -0.87 19.89
CA LEU A 403 -3.20 -1.92 18.96
C LEU A 403 -4.72 -2.06 18.91
N ARG A 404 -5.44 -1.80 20.01
CA ARG A 404 -6.92 -1.74 20.01
C ARG A 404 -7.44 -0.67 19.05
N GLU A 405 -6.82 0.50 19.03
CA GLU A 405 -7.19 1.56 18.07
C GLU A 405 -7.01 1.13 16.60
N TRP A 406 -5.97 0.35 16.30
CA TRP A 406 -5.81 -0.25 14.98
C TRP A 406 -6.91 -1.28 14.67
N ALA A 407 -7.25 -2.14 15.62
CA ALA A 407 -8.32 -3.12 15.47
C ALA A 407 -9.68 -2.44 15.24
N ASP A 408 -10.02 -1.45 16.05
CA ASP A 408 -11.25 -0.66 15.95
C ASP A 408 -11.32 0.09 14.60
N TYR A 409 -10.18 0.59 14.11
CA TYR A 409 -10.10 1.20 12.78
C TYR A 409 -10.45 0.20 11.67
N PHE A 410 -9.88 -1.01 11.68
CA PHE A 410 -10.16 -2.00 10.64
C PHE A 410 -11.58 -2.55 10.73
N ASP A 411 -12.11 -2.75 11.94
CA ASP A 411 -13.53 -3.11 12.16
C ASP A 411 -14.46 -2.05 11.54
N ALA A 412 -14.19 -0.77 11.80
CA ALA A 412 -14.93 0.33 11.19
C ALA A 412 -14.71 0.45 9.67
N ALA A 413 -13.53 0.08 9.15
CA ALA A 413 -13.20 0.16 7.74
C ALA A 413 -13.89 -0.92 6.89
N VAL A 414 -14.18 -2.09 7.48
CA VAL A 414 -14.91 -3.16 6.82
C VAL A 414 -16.43 -3.04 6.95
N ASP A 415 -16.92 -2.18 7.85
CA ASP A 415 -18.36 -1.99 8.08
C ASP A 415 -19.10 -1.68 6.78
N GLY A 416 -20.13 -2.49 6.49
CA GLY A 416 -20.93 -2.39 5.26
C GLY A 416 -20.28 -2.98 4.00
N THR A 417 -19.18 -3.72 4.12
CA THR A 417 -18.55 -4.47 3.02
C THR A 417 -18.78 -5.98 3.14
N SER A 418 -18.37 -6.76 2.14
CA SER A 418 -18.49 -8.22 2.13
C SER A 418 -17.28 -8.93 2.78
N VAL A 419 -16.36 -8.17 3.36
CA VAL A 419 -15.17 -8.65 4.07
C VAL A 419 -15.37 -8.46 5.56
N ASP A 420 -14.97 -9.44 6.36
CA ASP A 420 -14.94 -9.33 7.82
C ASP A 420 -13.50 -9.09 8.29
N ALA A 421 -13.33 -8.33 9.38
CA ALA A 421 -12.05 -8.14 10.06
C ALA A 421 -12.05 -8.88 11.40
N ASN A 422 -11.12 -9.80 11.59
CA ASN A 422 -10.96 -10.55 12.84
C ASN A 422 -9.62 -10.22 13.50
N PRO A 423 -9.58 -9.31 14.50
CA PRO A 423 -8.37 -9.00 15.24
C PRO A 423 -8.05 -10.11 16.27
N GLU A 424 -6.82 -10.62 16.20
CA GLU A 424 -6.28 -11.61 17.11
C GLU A 424 -5.14 -11.02 17.96
N TRP A 425 -5.09 -11.47 19.21
CA TRP A 425 -4.16 -11.00 20.23
C TRP A 425 -3.22 -12.12 20.69
N PRO A 426 -1.96 -11.82 21.04
CA PRO A 426 -1.06 -12.78 21.63
C PRO A 426 -1.68 -13.44 22.89
N PRO A 427 -1.68 -14.78 23.00
CA PRO A 427 -2.31 -15.49 24.11
C PRO A 427 -1.60 -15.28 25.45
N ASP A 428 -0.37 -14.76 25.43
CA ASP A 428 0.41 -14.41 26.61
C ASP A 428 0.02 -13.05 27.21
N GLY A 429 -0.88 -12.30 26.57
CA GLY A 429 -1.28 -10.95 26.98
C GLY A 429 -0.18 -9.92 26.80
N SER A 430 0.90 -10.24 26.08
CA SER A 430 2.07 -9.37 25.98
C SER A 430 1.83 -8.12 25.12
N TYR A 431 0.77 -8.10 24.30
CA TYR A 431 0.47 -7.06 23.30
C TYR A 431 1.72 -6.67 22.48
N THR A 432 2.51 -7.66 22.10
CA THR A 432 3.70 -7.49 21.25
C THR A 432 3.34 -7.20 19.79
N ASN A 433 2.21 -7.70 19.32
CA ASN A 433 1.61 -7.38 18.03
C ASN A 433 0.09 -7.64 18.09
N THR A 434 -0.61 -7.30 17.01
CA THR A 434 -1.94 -7.83 16.70
C THR A 434 -1.93 -8.35 15.26
N THR A 435 -2.68 -9.41 15.01
CA THR A 435 -2.91 -9.93 13.66
C THR A 435 -4.37 -9.68 13.32
N ILE A 436 -4.63 -8.81 12.34
CA ILE A 436 -5.95 -8.53 11.83
C ILE A 436 -6.13 -9.34 10.55
N THR A 437 -6.95 -10.39 10.62
CA THR A 437 -7.24 -11.23 9.45
C THR A 437 -8.49 -10.70 8.77
N LEU A 438 -8.34 -10.22 7.54
CA LEU A 438 -9.45 -9.91 6.66
C LEU A 438 -9.88 -11.18 5.93
N THR A 439 -11.15 -11.54 5.96
CA THR A 439 -11.69 -12.74 5.29
C THR A 439 -12.82 -12.38 4.33
N GLY A 440 -12.75 -12.90 3.10
CA GLY A 440 -13.75 -12.66 2.05
C GLY A 440 -13.16 -12.90 0.65
N ASN A 441 -13.88 -12.52 -0.42
CA ASN A 441 -13.33 -12.56 -1.78
C ASN A 441 -12.53 -11.28 -2.05
N ILE A 442 -11.24 -11.25 -1.69
CA ILE A 442 -10.43 -10.03 -1.62
C ILE A 442 -9.56 -9.88 -2.86
N HIS A 443 -9.67 -8.75 -3.54
CA HIS A 443 -8.67 -8.27 -4.49
C HIS A 443 -7.71 -7.33 -3.78
N LEU A 444 -6.50 -7.81 -3.47
CA LEU A 444 -5.50 -7.07 -2.71
C LEU A 444 -4.69 -6.14 -3.62
N GLU A 445 -4.43 -4.92 -3.16
CA GLU A 445 -3.53 -3.98 -3.80
C GLU A 445 -2.68 -3.28 -2.75
N LEU A 446 -1.39 -3.13 -3.02
CA LEU A 446 -0.47 -2.48 -2.08
C LEU A 446 0.19 -1.27 -2.73
N LYS A 447 0.19 -0.14 -2.02
CA LYS A 447 0.95 1.05 -2.39
C LYS A 447 2.26 1.05 -1.62
N ASP A 448 3.32 0.53 -2.23
CA ASP A 448 4.65 0.41 -1.62
C ASP A 448 5.39 1.73 -1.70
N ILE A 449 5.63 2.36 -0.55
CA ILE A 449 6.25 3.68 -0.46
C ILE A 449 7.43 3.61 0.51
N ASP A 450 8.58 4.12 0.09
CA ASP A 450 9.74 4.31 0.95
C ASP A 450 10.10 5.81 1.02
N VAL A 451 10.12 6.35 2.23
CA VAL A 451 10.51 7.74 2.49
C VAL A 451 11.68 7.81 3.46
N GLU A 452 12.58 8.76 3.22
CA GLU A 452 13.60 9.15 4.20
C GLU A 452 13.17 10.40 4.95
N GLY A 453 13.03 10.28 6.27
CA GLY A 453 12.86 11.38 7.19
C GLY A 453 14.20 11.88 7.70
N ARG A 454 14.42 13.20 7.67
CA ARG A 454 15.61 13.85 8.22
C ARG A 454 15.23 15.10 9.00
N ILE A 455 15.84 15.28 10.17
CA ILE A 455 15.64 16.48 10.98
C ILE A 455 16.79 17.45 10.70
N ALA A 456 16.46 18.66 10.29
CA ALA A 456 17.40 19.74 10.06
C ALA A 456 17.16 20.85 11.09
N SER A 457 18.21 21.24 11.80
CA SER A 457 18.11 22.36 12.71
C SER A 457 18.15 23.68 11.97
N ILE A 458 17.13 24.49 12.18
CA ILE A 458 17.10 25.87 11.70
C ILE A 458 17.91 26.67 12.72
N SER A 459 19.23 26.71 12.54
CA SER A 459 20.07 27.66 13.27
C SER A 459 19.49 29.05 13.05
N GLN A 460 19.05 29.71 14.12
CA GLN A 460 18.69 31.12 14.07
C GLN A 460 19.94 31.88 13.60
N LEU A 461 19.93 32.28 12.33
CA LEU A 461 20.71 33.44 11.89
C LEU A 461 20.05 34.65 12.56
N GLU A 462 20.49 34.96 13.78
CA GLU A 462 20.53 36.33 14.28
C GLU A 462 21.95 36.88 14.13
#